data_AF-A0A526ZPB7-F1
#
_entry.id   AF-A0A526ZPB7-F1
#
_cell.length_a   1.000
_cell.length_b   1.000
_cell.length_c   1.000
_cell.angle_alpha   90.00
_cell.angle_beta   90.00
_cell.angle_gamma   90.00
#
_symmetry.space_group_name_H-M   'P 1'
#
loop_
_entity.id
_entity.type
_entity.pdbx_description
1 polymer ?
#
loop_
_entity_poly.entity_id
_entity_poly.type
_entity_poly.pdbx_seq_one_letter_code
_entity_poly.pdbx_strand_id
1 'polypeptide(L)'
;FKPKPLYHDVERFPLRLYLQIGLFQCLSLIPGTSRSGSTIVGALLLGVDKRAAAEFSFFLAMPTMVGAFAFDLFKNRNVLTSADLPIIAAGFIAAFVAALIVVRFLLNYVSRHGYSLFGWWRLVIGTVGLAALFVRG
;
A
#
# COMPACT_ATOMS: atom_id res chain seq x y z
N PHE A 1 15.79 -1.20 -15.96
CA PHE A 1 15.90 -2.67 -15.76
C PHE A 1 14.50 -3.24 -15.61
N LYS A 2 14.07 -4.14 -16.50
CA LYS A 2 12.81 -4.88 -16.35
C LYS A 2 13.19 -6.36 -16.46
N PRO A 3 13.49 -7.06 -15.34
CA PRO A 3 13.72 -8.49 -15.42
C PRO A 3 12.52 -9.15 -16.11
N LYS A 4 12.77 -10.15 -16.96
CA LYS A 4 11.67 -10.91 -17.55
C LYS A 4 10.87 -11.54 -16.40
N PRO A 5 9.55 -11.33 -16.32
CA PRO A 5 8.76 -11.87 -15.23
C PRO A 5 8.81 -13.41 -15.27
N LEU A 6 9.04 -14.00 -14.11
CA LEU A 6 9.07 -15.44 -13.87
C LEU A 6 7.74 -15.93 -13.27
N TYR A 7 7.05 -15.06 -12.53
CA TYR A 7 5.82 -15.38 -11.82
C TYR A 7 4.68 -14.48 -12.29
N HIS A 8 3.55 -15.11 -12.62
CA HIS A 8 2.40 -14.46 -13.25
C HIS A 8 1.08 -14.62 -12.50
N ASP A 9 1.02 -15.58 -11.60
CA ASP A 9 -0.20 -15.96 -10.92
C ASP A 9 0.09 -16.01 -9.42
N VAL A 10 -0.64 -15.18 -8.68
CA VAL A 10 -0.49 -15.04 -7.24
C VAL A 10 -0.72 -16.36 -6.52
N GLU A 11 -1.65 -17.18 -7.00
CA GLU A 11 -2.02 -18.44 -6.34
C GLU A 11 -0.91 -19.50 -6.41
N ARG A 12 0.03 -19.33 -7.35
CA ARG A 12 1.09 -20.31 -7.66
C ARG A 12 2.48 -19.89 -7.18
N PHE A 13 2.59 -18.84 -6.37
CA PHE A 13 3.89 -18.44 -5.87
C PHE A 13 4.45 -19.52 -4.92
N PRO A 14 5.75 -19.84 -5.02
CA PRO A 14 6.39 -20.71 -4.05
C PRO A 14 6.38 -20.03 -2.67
N LEU A 15 6.29 -20.82 -1.59
CA LEU A 15 6.22 -20.31 -0.21
C LEU A 15 7.34 -19.31 0.12
N ARG A 16 8.54 -19.55 -0.41
CA ARG A 16 9.70 -18.66 -0.28
C ARG A 16 9.41 -17.26 -0.82
N LEU A 17 8.71 -17.14 -1.95
CA LEU A 17 8.38 -15.86 -2.57
C LEU A 17 7.37 -15.08 -1.72
N TYR A 18 6.33 -15.74 -1.20
CA TYR A 18 5.39 -15.10 -0.25
C TYR A 18 6.12 -14.51 0.95
N LEU A 19 7.02 -15.29 1.57
CA LEU A 19 7.81 -14.85 2.72
C LEU A 19 8.73 -13.69 2.37
N GLN A 20 9.44 -13.75 1.25
CA GLN A 20 10.34 -12.68 0.81
C GLN A 20 9.58 -11.37 0.58
N ILE A 21 8.42 -11.40 -0.07
CA ILE A 21 7.59 -10.19 -0.24
C ILE A 21 7.09 -9.68 1.12
N GLY A 22 6.76 -10.58 2.05
CA GLY A 22 6.45 -10.23 3.44
C GLY A 22 7.59 -9.49 4.15
N LEU A 23 8.84 -9.91 3.94
CA LEU A 23 10.02 -9.20 4.48
C LEU A 23 10.17 -7.80 3.88
N PHE A 24 9.90 -7.63 2.57
CA PHE A 24 9.83 -6.29 1.97
C PHE A 24 8.72 -5.44 2.60
N GLN A 25 7.60 -6.04 3.02
CA GLN A 25 6.55 -5.30 3.71
C GLN A 25 7.05 -4.65 5.01
N CYS A 26 7.99 -5.26 5.74
CA CYS A 26 8.54 -4.67 6.97
C CYS A 26 9.12 -3.26 6.76
N LEU A 27 9.57 -2.92 5.55
CA LEU A 27 10.02 -1.57 5.22
C LEU A 27 8.90 -0.51 5.38
N SER A 28 7.64 -0.93 5.29
CA SER A 28 6.48 -0.05 5.49
C SER A 28 6.23 0.32 6.94
N LEU A 29 6.97 -0.26 7.90
CA LEU A 29 6.91 0.16 9.30
C LEU A 29 7.60 1.51 9.51
N ILE A 30 8.47 1.94 8.57
CA ILE A 30 9.04 3.28 8.57
C ILE A 30 7.95 4.27 8.12
N PRO A 31 7.54 5.24 8.96
CA PRO A 31 6.51 6.21 8.60
C PRO A 31 6.82 6.95 7.30
N GLY A 32 5.82 7.11 6.45
CA GLY A 32 5.98 7.68 5.10
C GLY A 32 6.35 6.67 4.01
N THR A 33 6.89 5.51 4.39
CA THR A 33 7.04 4.39 3.45
C THR A 33 5.68 3.78 3.15
N SER A 34 5.37 3.59 1.87
CA SER A 34 4.08 3.00 1.48
C SER A 34 4.15 1.50 1.55
N ARG A 35 3.17 0.93 2.25
CA ARG A 35 2.94 -0.52 2.32
C ARG A 35 2.76 -1.16 0.96
N SER A 36 1.90 -0.62 0.10
CA SER A 36 1.74 -1.15 -1.26
C SER A 36 2.99 -0.95 -2.11
N GLY A 37 3.70 0.18 -1.93
CA GLY A 37 4.97 0.42 -2.62
C GLY A 37 6.05 -0.60 -2.27
N SER A 38 6.24 -0.90 -0.98
CA SER A 38 7.29 -1.82 -0.53
C SER A 38 7.04 -3.26 -0.99
N THR A 39 5.80 -3.75 -0.88
CA THR A 39 5.43 -5.10 -1.33
C THR A 39 5.46 -5.24 -2.86
N ILE A 40 4.95 -4.25 -3.60
CA ILE A 40 4.95 -4.29 -5.08
C ILE A 40 6.37 -4.22 -5.61
N VAL A 41 7.18 -3.27 -5.14
CA VAL A 41 8.57 -3.14 -5.60
C VAL A 41 9.38 -4.37 -5.20
N GLY A 42 9.20 -4.89 -3.98
CA GLY A 42 9.79 -6.15 -3.56
C GLY A 42 9.42 -7.32 -4.48
N ALA A 43 8.14 -7.48 -4.80
CA ALA A 43 7.67 -8.53 -5.72
C ALA A 43 8.25 -8.36 -7.13
N LEU A 44 8.28 -7.13 -7.67
CA LEU A 44 8.87 -6.84 -8.98
C LEU A 44 10.38 -7.16 -9.02
N LEU A 45 11.11 -6.88 -7.94
CA LEU A 45 12.53 -7.23 -7.81
C LEU A 45 12.76 -8.74 -7.76
N LEU A 46 11.80 -9.49 -7.21
CA LEU A 46 11.78 -10.96 -7.15
C LEU A 46 11.25 -11.61 -8.44
N GLY A 47 11.00 -10.82 -9.50
CA GLY A 47 10.60 -11.33 -10.81
C GLY A 47 9.11 -11.59 -10.98
N VAL A 48 8.25 -11.04 -10.12
CA VAL A 48 6.80 -11.08 -10.29
C VAL A 48 6.38 -10.03 -11.32
N ASP A 49 5.38 -10.33 -12.17
CA ASP A 49 4.84 -9.31 -13.06
C ASP A 49 4.04 -8.21 -12.31
N LYS A 50 3.83 -7.07 -12.98
CA LYS A 50 3.21 -5.89 -12.37
C LYS A 50 1.80 -6.12 -11.82
N ARG A 51 1.01 -6.93 -12.51
CA ARG A 51 -0.39 -7.21 -12.17
C ARG A 51 -0.44 -8.17 -11.00
N ALA A 52 0.28 -9.29 -11.08
CA ALA A 52 0.37 -10.26 -9.99
C ALA A 52 0.97 -9.63 -8.72
N ALA A 53 1.97 -8.75 -8.85
CA ALA A 53 2.54 -8.00 -7.72
C ALA A 53 1.50 -7.09 -7.05
N ALA A 54 0.65 -6.41 -7.83
CA ALA A 54 -0.42 -5.57 -7.30
C ALA A 54 -1.51 -6.40 -6.60
N GLU A 55 -1.96 -7.48 -7.25
CA GLU A 55 -2.97 -8.39 -6.71
C GLU A 55 -2.50 -9.01 -5.39
N PHE A 56 -1.26 -9.54 -5.33
CA PHE A 56 -0.69 -10.05 -4.09
C PHE A 56 -0.59 -8.98 -3.00
N SER A 57 -0.15 -7.77 -3.36
CA SER A 57 -0.09 -6.65 -2.42
C SER A 57 -1.47 -6.29 -1.86
N PHE A 58 -2.55 -6.42 -2.63
CA PHE A 58 -3.91 -6.21 -2.14
C PHE A 58 -4.38 -7.35 -1.24
N PHE A 59 -4.09 -8.61 -1.58
CA PHE A 59 -4.40 -9.74 -0.71
C PHE A 59 -3.68 -9.64 0.62
N LEU A 60 -2.38 -9.32 0.61
CA LEU A 60 -1.59 -9.14 1.82
C LEU A 60 -2.07 -7.93 2.66
N ALA A 61 -2.65 -6.91 2.01
CA ALA A 61 -3.24 -5.76 2.70
C ALA A 61 -4.36 -6.15 3.65
N MET A 62 -5.23 -7.07 3.25
CA MET A 62 -6.47 -7.34 3.97
C MET A 62 -6.20 -7.79 5.41
N PRO A 63 -5.42 -8.85 5.69
CA PRO A 63 -5.15 -9.24 7.08
C PRO A 63 -4.28 -8.21 7.82
N THR A 64 -3.33 -7.58 7.12
CA THR A 64 -2.35 -6.70 7.77
C THR A 64 -2.95 -5.35 8.18
N MET A 65 -3.78 -4.75 7.33
CA MET A 65 -4.45 -3.48 7.62
C MET A 65 -5.63 -3.67 8.57
N VAL A 66 -6.38 -4.78 8.47
CA VAL A 66 -7.42 -5.09 9.45
C VAL A 66 -6.79 -5.29 10.84
N GLY A 67 -5.69 -6.03 10.93
CA GLY A 67 -4.96 -6.20 12.19
C GLY A 67 -4.44 -4.87 12.75
N ALA A 68 -3.81 -4.04 11.91
CA ALA A 68 -3.33 -2.72 12.31
C ALA A 68 -4.46 -1.79 12.78
N PHE A 69 -5.58 -1.76 12.05
CA PHE A 69 -6.76 -0.99 12.41
C PHE A 69 -7.37 -1.45 13.74
N ALA A 70 -7.57 -2.76 13.92
CA ALA A 70 -8.14 -3.30 15.15
C ALA A 70 -7.23 -3.01 16.36
N PHE A 71 -5.91 -3.14 16.18
CA PHE A 71 -4.93 -2.81 17.20
C PHE A 71 -4.95 -1.31 17.56
N ASP A 72 -4.99 -0.43 16.56
CA ASP A 72 -5.04 1.02 16.76
C ASP A 72 -6.35 1.46 17.45
N LEU A 73 -7.48 0.87 17.03
CA LEU A 73 -8.79 1.09 17.66
C LEU A 73 -8.78 0.65 19.14
N PHE A 74 -8.21 -0.52 19.43
CA PHE A 74 -8.08 -1.02 20.79
C PHE A 74 -7.20 -0.11 21.66
N LYS A 75 -6.08 0.38 21.11
CA LYS A 75 -5.14 1.27 21.82
C LYS A 75 -5.76 2.63 22.12
N ASN A 76 -6.56 3.17 21.20
CA ASN A 76 -7.15 4.52 21.30
C ASN A 76 -8.60 4.54 21.80
N ARG A 77 -9.14 3.39 22.24
CA ARG A 77 -10.53 3.26 22.73
C ARG A 77 -10.94 4.25 23.82
N ASN A 78 -10.00 4.71 24.64
CA ASN A 78 -10.27 5.65 25.74
C ASN A 78 -10.37 7.10 25.25
N VAL A 79 -9.84 7.41 24.07
CA VAL A 79 -9.86 8.75 23.47
C VAL A 79 -11.07 8.91 22.55
N LEU A 80 -11.63 7.81 22.07
CA LEU A 80 -12.81 7.79 21.21
C LEU A 80 -14.09 7.99 22.02
N THR A 81 -14.92 8.91 21.57
CA THR A 81 -16.22 9.20 22.17
C THR A 81 -17.36 8.87 21.21
N SER A 82 -18.58 8.77 21.73
CA SER A 82 -19.78 8.55 20.89
C SER A 82 -20.03 9.70 19.91
N ALA A 83 -19.51 10.90 20.20
CA ALA A 83 -19.60 12.06 19.31
C ALA A 83 -18.74 11.92 18.04
N ASP A 84 -17.71 11.06 18.05
CA ASP A 84 -16.82 10.82 16.91
C ASP A 84 -17.41 9.82 15.91
N LEU A 85 -18.43 9.05 16.32
CA LEU A 85 -18.99 7.98 15.52
C LEU A 85 -19.56 8.45 14.15
N PRO A 86 -20.29 9.59 14.05
CA PRO A 86 -20.78 10.07 12.76
C PRO A 86 -19.66 10.42 11.78
N ILE A 87 -18.58 11.06 12.25
CA ILE A 87 -17.46 11.47 11.38
C ILE A 87 -16.63 10.26 10.95
N ILE A 88 -16.42 9.28 11.84
CA ILE A 88 -15.76 8.01 11.51
C ILE A 88 -16.57 7.23 10.48
N ALA A 89 -17.90 7.12 10.67
CA ALA A 89 -18.77 6.42 9.73
C ALA A 89 -18.78 7.09 8.34
N ALA A 90 -18.89 8.41 8.29
CA ALA A 90 -18.84 9.16 7.04
C ALA A 90 -17.49 8.99 6.33
N GLY A 91 -16.38 9.08 7.06
CA GLY A 91 -15.03 8.86 6.52
C GLY A 91 -14.83 7.43 6.01
N PHE A 92 -15.33 6.43 6.74
CA PHE A 92 -15.28 5.04 6.34
C PHE A 92 -16.04 4.79 5.03
N ILE A 93 -17.28 5.29 4.93
CA ILE A 93 -18.10 5.13 3.71
C ILE A 93 -17.43 5.82 2.52
N ALA A 94 -16.94 7.06 2.71
CA ALA A 94 -16.25 7.80 1.66
C ALA A 94 -14.98 7.07 1.19
N ALA A 95 -14.15 6.58 2.11
CA ALA A 95 -12.95 5.82 1.80
C ALA A 95 -13.27 4.48 1.10
N PHE A 96 -14.33 3.79 1.53
CA PHE A 96 -14.76 2.54 0.92
C PHE A 96 -15.20 2.73 -0.54
N VAL A 97 -16.07 3.72 -0.80
CA VAL A 97 -16.52 4.03 -2.17
C VAL A 97 -15.34 4.47 -3.04
N ALA A 98 -14.46 5.33 -2.52
CA ALA A 98 -13.25 5.74 -3.23
C ALA A 98 -12.36 4.54 -3.57
N ALA A 99 -12.16 3.60 -2.64
CA ALA A 99 -11.36 2.39 -2.88
C ALA A 99 -11.97 1.51 -3.98
N LEU A 100 -13.29 1.29 -3.99
CA LEU A 100 -13.97 0.51 -5.02
C LEU A 100 -13.75 1.09 -6.43
N ILE A 101 -13.79 2.42 -6.54
CA ILE A 101 -13.54 3.12 -7.80
C ILE A 101 -12.05 2.96 -8.18
N VAL A 102 -11.15 3.34 -7.26
CA VAL A 102 -9.72 3.49 -7.55
C VAL A 102 -9.03 2.16 -7.86
N VAL A 103 -9.38 1.05 -7.20
CA VAL A 103 -8.66 -0.24 -7.36
C VAL A 103 -8.65 -0.70 -8.82
N ARG A 104 -9.80 -0.66 -9.49
CA ARG A 104 -9.90 -1.11 -10.90
C ARG A 104 -9.13 -0.17 -11.84
N PHE A 105 -9.24 1.14 -11.63
CA PHE A 105 -8.49 2.11 -12.42
C PHE A 105 -6.99 1.98 -12.23
N LEU A 106 -6.53 1.78 -10.99
CA LEU A 106 -5.13 1.60 -10.67
C LEU A 106 -4.54 0.38 -11.36
N LEU A 107 -5.19 -0.79 -11.25
CA LEU A 107 -4.74 -2.03 -11.90
C LEU A 107 -4.65 -1.88 -13.43
N ASN A 108 -5.66 -1.26 -14.03
CA ASN A 108 -5.68 -0.99 -15.47
C ASN A 108 -4.59 0.00 -15.90
N TYR A 109 -4.36 1.05 -15.11
CA TYR A 109 -3.35 2.05 -15.41
C TYR A 109 -1.93 1.46 -15.33
N VAL A 110 -1.63 0.78 -14.22
CA VAL A 110 -0.32 0.23 -13.90
C VAL A 110 0.08 -0.90 -14.86
N SER A 111 -0.87 -1.75 -15.27
CA SER A 111 -0.60 -2.81 -16.23
C SER A 111 -0.08 -2.24 -17.57
N ARG A 112 -0.60 -1.07 -17.98
CA ARG A 112 -0.20 -0.38 -19.22
C ARG A 112 1.03 0.51 -19.05
N HIS A 113 1.07 1.37 -18.03
CA HIS A 113 2.07 2.43 -17.88
C HIS A 113 3.18 2.10 -16.86
N GLY A 114 2.96 1.13 -15.98
CA GLY A 114 3.87 0.82 -14.86
C GLY A 114 3.79 1.81 -13.71
N TYR A 115 4.79 1.77 -12.84
CA TYR A 115 4.80 2.49 -11.56
C TYR A 115 5.64 3.78 -11.55
N SER A 116 6.26 4.14 -12.68
CA SER A 116 7.19 5.28 -12.77
C SER A 116 6.55 6.60 -12.32
N LEU A 117 5.31 6.86 -12.75
CA LEU A 117 4.55 8.06 -12.34
C LEU A 117 4.44 8.18 -10.82
N PHE A 118 4.10 7.07 -10.14
CA PHE A 118 3.98 7.06 -8.68
C PHE A 118 5.32 7.28 -7.98
N GLY A 119 6.42 6.77 -8.56
CA GLY A 119 7.77 7.03 -8.06
C GLY A 119 8.11 8.52 -8.09
N TRP A 120 7.93 9.18 -9.24
CA TRP A 120 8.15 10.61 -9.37
C TRP A 120 7.24 11.45 -8.47
N TRP A 121 5.96 11.09 -8.38
CA TRP A 121 5.02 11.76 -7.48
C TRP A 121 5.49 11.72 -6.02
N ARG A 122 6.00 10.57 -5.54
CA ARG A 122 6.54 10.46 -4.18
C ARG A 122 7.77 11.33 -3.95
N LEU A 123 8.69 11.40 -4.92
CA LEU A 123 9.88 12.25 -4.81
C LEU A 123 9.48 13.71 -4.67
N VAL A 124 8.56 14.18 -5.53
CA VAL A 124 8.07 15.57 -5.48
C VAL A 124 7.40 15.87 -4.13
N ILE A 125 6.43 15.04 -3.71
CA ILE A 125 5.71 15.27 -2.44
C ILE A 125 6.66 15.18 -1.24
N GLY A 126 7.59 14.22 -1.25
CA GLY A 126 8.60 14.07 -0.20
C GLY A 126 9.49 15.30 -0.09
N THR A 127 10.01 15.80 -1.21
CA THR A 127 10.83 17.03 -1.25
C THR A 127 10.05 18.26 -0.80
N VAL A 128 8.79 18.42 -1.24
CA VAL A 128 7.93 19.52 -0.82
C VAL A 128 7.65 19.46 0.68
N GLY A 129 7.32 18.28 1.22
CA GLY A 129 7.11 18.08 2.66
C GLY A 129 8.37 18.40 3.47
N LEU A 130 9.53 17.95 2.99
CA LEU A 130 10.82 18.26 3.62
C LEU A 130 11.10 19.76 3.62
N ALA A 131 10.93 20.44 2.48
CA ALA A 131 11.10 21.90 2.38
C ALA A 131 10.13 22.65 3.30
N ALA A 132 8.87 22.21 3.38
CA ALA A 132 7.88 22.83 4.26
C ALA A 132 8.26 22.69 5.75
N LEU A 133 8.82 21.54 6.15
CA LEU A 133 9.34 21.34 7.49
C LEU A 133 10.56 22.22 7.77
N PHE A 134 11.48 22.38 6.81
CA PHE A 134 12.65 23.27 6.96
C PHE A 134 12.27 24.77 7.08
N VAL A 135 11.12 25.18 6.55
CA VAL A 135 10.65 26.58 6.64
C VAL A 135 9.87 26.84 7.92
N ARG A 136 9.21 25.82 8.48
CA ARG A 136 8.32 25.94 9.66
C ARG A 136 8.90 25.40 10.96
N GLY A 137 9.95 24.59 10.90
CA GLY A 137 10.73 24.13 12.05
C GLY A 137 11.96 25.00 12.25
#